data_AF-S3MFP6-F1
#
_entry.id   AF-S3MFP6-F1
#
_cell.length_a   1.000
_cell.length_b   1.000
_cell.length_c   1.000
_cell.angle_alpha   90.00
_cell.angle_beta   90.00
_cell.angle_gamma   90.00
#
_symmetry.space_group_name_H-M   'P 1'
#
loop_
_entity.id
_entity.type
_entity.pdbx_description
1 polymer ?
#
loop_
_entity_poly.entity_id
_entity_poly.type
_entity_poly.pdbx_seq_one_letter_code
_entity_poly.pdbx_strand_id
1 'polypeptide(L)' 'MGIMALINLPAIFLLGKTALKALKDYEKQRKEGKDPVFHAADIGMQEKLDFWN' A
#
# COMPACT_ATOMS: atom_id res chain seq x y z
N MET A 1 -4.20 -24.09 10.09
CA MET A 1 -3.71 -23.03 9.17
C MET A 1 -4.85 -22.27 8.48
N GLY A 2 -5.85 -22.94 7.88
CA GLY A 2 -6.92 -22.26 7.12
C GLY A 2 -7.76 -21.22 7.90
N ILE A 3 -8.11 -21.48 9.16
CA ILE A 3 -8.92 -20.55 9.98
C ILE A 3 -8.21 -19.19 10.18
N MET A 4 -6.89 -19.21 10.36
CA MET A 4 -6.10 -17.99 10.52
C MET A 4 -6.12 -17.12 9.26
N ALA A 5 -6.12 -17.73 8.07
CA ALA A 5 -6.22 -17.00 6.81
C ALA A 5 -7.62 -16.39 6.61
N LEU A 6 -8.69 -17.13 6.97
CA LEU A 6 -10.06 -16.63 6.90
C LEU A 6 -10.28 -15.39 7.78
N ILE A 7 -9.64 -15.33 8.95
CA ILE A 7 -9.71 -14.15 9.83
C ILE A 7 -8.97 -12.93 9.22
N ASN A 8 -7.90 -13.14 8.45
CA ASN A 8 -7.11 -12.05 7.85
C ASN A 8 -7.66 -11.55 6.49
N LEU A 9 -8.44 -12.38 5.78
CA LEU A 9 -9.03 -12.03 4.48
C LEU A 9 -9.78 -10.68 4.50
N PRO A 10 -10.66 -10.37 5.47
CA PRO A 10 -11.32 -9.08 5.56
C PRO A 10 -10.34 -7.89 5.62
N ALA A 11 -9.25 -8.01 6.40
CA ALA A 11 -8.24 -6.96 6.50
C ALA A 11 -7.52 -6.74 5.16
N ILE A 12 -7.18 -7.83 4.45
CA ILE A 12 -6.57 -7.77 3.12
C ILE A 12 -7.52 -7.09 2.12
N PHE A 13 -8.82 -7.41 2.16
CA PHE A 13 -9.81 -6.76 1.28
C PHE A 13 -9.91 -5.25 1.54
N LEU A 14 -9.92 -4.83 2.80
CA LEU A 14 -9.97 -3.41 3.17
C LEU A 14 -8.69 -2.67 2.74
N LEU A 15 -7.52 -3.27 2.94
CA LEU A 15 -6.23 -2.68 2.59
C LEU A 15 -5.91 -2.78 1.09
N GLY A 16 -6.55 -3.68 0.35
CA GLY A 16 -6.23 -4.00 -1.04
C GLY A 16 -6.27 -2.79 -1.96
N LYS A 17 -7.26 -1.89 -1.81
CA LYS A 17 -7.34 -0.65 -2.61
C LYS A 17 -6.12 0.24 -2.39
N THR A 18 -5.69 0.39 -1.14
CA THR A 18 -4.53 1.19 -0.75
C THR A 18 -3.23 0.56 -1.24
N ALA A 19 -3.07 -0.76 -1.04
CA ALA A 19 -1.91 -1.51 -1.49
C ALA A 19 -1.72 -1.41 -3.01
N LEU A 20 -2.81 -1.55 -3.78
CA LEU A 20 -2.77 -1.42 -5.25
C LEU A 20 -2.42 0.00 -5.71
N LYS A 21 -2.87 1.04 -5.00
CA LYS A 21 -2.47 2.42 -5.31
C LYS A 21 -0.98 2.65 -5.04
N ALA A 22 -0.48 2.20 -3.89
CA ALA A 22 0.94 2.30 -3.54
C ALA A 22 1.81 1.54 -4.55
N LEU A 23 1.37 0.35 -4.98
CA LEU A 23 2.06 -0.43 -6.02
C LEU A 23 2.13 0.33 -7.35
N LYS A 24 1.01 0.92 -7.80
CA LYS A 24 0.99 1.69 -9.06
C LYS A 24 1.90 2.91 -9.01
N ASP A 25 1.96 3.59 -7.86
CA ASP A 25 2.86 4.72 -7.66
C ASP A 25 4.34 4.28 -7.72
N TYR A 26 4.70 3.22 -6.99
CA TYR A 26 6.02 2.61 -7.08
C TYR A 26 6.41 2.21 -8.52
N GLU A 27 5.51 1.53 -9.23
CA GLU A 27 5.75 1.14 -10.63
C GLU A 27 5.94 2.34 -11.55
N LYS A 28 5.20 3.42 -11.34
CA LYS A 28 5.34 4.66 -12.09
C LYS A 28 6.72 5.28 -11.84
N GLN A 29 7.10 5.47 -10.58
CA GLN A 29 8.40 6.04 -10.21
C GLN A 29 9.56 5.21 -10.77
N ARG A 30 9.46 3.88 -10.68
CA ARG A 30 10.46 2.96 -11.23
C ARG A 30 10.56 3.04 -12.76
N LYS A 31 9.43 3.17 -13.46
CA LYS A 31 9.41 3.35 -14.94
C LYS A 31 10.00 4.68 -15.37
N GLU A 32 9.92 5.71 -14.53
CA GLU A 32 10.55 7.03 -14.75
C GLU A 32 12.06 7.02 -14.47
N GLY A 33 12.64 5.89 -14.04
CA GLY A 33 14.06 5.78 -13.70
C GLY A 33 14.45 6.47 -12.40
N LYS A 34 13.47 6.83 -11.55
CA LYS A 34 13.70 7.43 -10.24
C LYS A 34 13.98 6.35 -9.19
N ASP A 35 14.63 6.75 -8.10
CA ASP A 35 14.66 5.96 -6.87
C ASP A 35 13.28 6.07 -6.19
N PRO A 36 12.48 4.98 -6.09
CA PRO A 36 11.10 5.09 -5.65
C PRO A 36 10.98 5.46 -4.17
N VAL A 37 10.27 6.56 -3.88
CA VAL A 37 9.98 7.02 -2.52
C VAL A 37 8.47 7.15 -2.34
N PHE A 38 7.95 6.55 -1.29
CA PHE A 38 6.52 6.61 -1.01
C PHE A 38 6.13 7.92 -0.31
N HIS A 39 5.18 8.66 -0.90
CA HIS A 39 4.49 9.76 -0.24
C HIS A 39 2.97 9.53 -0.23
N ALA A 40 2.35 9.63 0.95
CA ALA A 40 0.92 9.41 1.13
C ALA A 40 0.04 10.27 0.20
N ALA A 41 0.47 11.52 -0.03
CA ALA A 41 -0.21 12.47 -0.89
C ALA A 41 -0.31 11.99 -2.35
N ASP A 42 0.69 11.27 -2.86
CA ASP A 42 0.75 10.83 -4.26
C ASP A 42 -0.33 9.79 -4.60
N ILE A 43 -0.80 9.06 -3.59
CA ILE A 43 -1.91 8.10 -3.72
C ILE A 43 -3.26 8.64 -3.21
N GLY A 44 -3.30 9.92 -2.83
CA GLY A 44 -4.48 10.62 -2.32
C GLY A 44 -4.88 10.20 -0.91
N MET A 45 -3.92 9.77 -0.09
CA MET A 45 -4.13 9.43 1.30
C MET A 45 -3.92 10.67 2.17
N GLN A 46 -4.90 10.98 3.01
CA GLN A 46 -4.90 12.18 3.87
C GLN A 46 -4.72 11.85 5.35
N GLU A 47 -4.67 10.55 5.67
CA GLU A 47 -4.57 10.08 7.05
C GLU A 47 -3.15 10.23 7.58
N LYS A 48 -3.03 10.44 8.89
CA LYS A 48 -1.73 10.43 9.57
C LYS A 48 -1.18 9.01 9.54
N LEU A 49 -0.04 8.85 8.86
CA LEU A 49 0.68 7.58 8.81
C LEU A 49 1.60 7.42 10.01
N ASP A 50 1.83 6.15 10.36
CA ASP A 50 2.83 5.73 11.33
C ASP A 50 3.64 4.57 10.71
N PHE A 51 4.84 4.34 11.21
CA PHE A 51 5.71 3.26 10.76
C PHE A 51 6.46 2.64 11.93
N TRP A 52 6.82 1.38 11.81
CA TRP A 52 7.64 0.70 12.81
C TRP A 52 9.12 1.03 12.53
N ASN A 53 9.80 1.60 13.53
CA ASN A 53 11.27 1.75 13.54
C ASN A 53 11.94 0.46 14.00
#